data_AF-A0A6G8I454-F1
#
_entry.id   AF-A0A6G8I454-F1
#
_cell.length_a   1.000
_cell.length_b   1.000
_cell.length_c   1.000
_cell.angle_alpha   90.00
_cell.angle_beta   90.00
_cell.angle_gamma   90.00
#
_symmetry.space_group_name_H-M   'P 1'
#
loop_
_entity.id
_entity.type
_entity.pdbx_description
1 polymer ?
#
loop_
_entity_poly.entity_id
_entity_poly.type
_entity_poly.pdbx_seq_one_letter_code
_entity_poly.pdbx_strand_id
1 'polypeptide(L)'
;MNAVWLVETVMRKELVPLKVNLAQFGNQVPHLHWHVIPRWSLDTHFPDAVWAEPQQRSAEQQLAWQNFTEQQQRLLPTYHAALRLALDAL
;
A
#
# COMPACT_ATOMS: atom_id res chain seq x y z
N MET A 1 -2.01 12.63 14.29
CA MET A 1 -1.83 12.47 12.83
C MET A 1 -0.38 12.16 12.44
N ASN A 2 0.63 12.62 13.18
CA ASN A 2 2.06 12.46 12.82
C ASN A 2 2.46 11.04 12.38
N ALA A 3 2.04 10.00 13.11
CA ALA A 3 2.35 8.62 12.74
C ALA A 3 1.81 8.21 11.35
N VAL A 4 0.58 8.63 11.00
CA VAL A 4 -0.03 8.33 9.70
C VAL A 4 0.77 8.99 8.57
N TRP A 5 1.13 10.27 8.73
CA TRP A 5 1.93 11.01 7.76
C TRP A 5 3.34 10.45 7.62
N LEU A 6 3.94 9.99 8.72
CA LEU A 6 5.25 9.35 8.70
C LEU A 6 5.22 8.04 7.92
N VAL A 7 4.23 7.18 8.20
CA VAL A 7 4.03 5.91 7.47
C VAL A 7 3.84 6.19 5.98
N GLU A 8 2.97 7.14 5.61
CA GLU A 8 2.79 7.54 4.21
C GLU A 8 4.10 8.03 3.58
N THR A 9 4.85 8.88 4.28
CA THR A 9 6.10 9.45 3.75
C THR A 9 7.15 8.38 3.47
N VAL A 10 7.36 7.47 4.42
CA VAL A 10 8.29 6.34 4.24
C VAL A 10 7.79 5.41 3.13
N MET A 11 6.50 5.11 3.11
CA MET A 11 5.89 4.28 2.06
C MET A 11 6.08 4.87 0.67
N ARG A 12 5.89 6.19 0.51
CA ARG A 12 6.11 6.88 -0.77
C ARG A 12 7.57 6.84 -1.21
N LYS A 13 8.50 6.94 -0.26
CA LYS A 13 9.94 6.92 -0.53
C LYS A 13 10.43 5.52 -0.92
N GLU A 14 10.05 4.50 -0.16
CA GLU A 14 10.63 3.16 -0.29
C GLU A 14 9.90 2.28 -1.30
N LEU A 15 8.57 2.43 -1.46
CA LEU A 15 7.75 1.60 -2.35
C LEU A 15 7.37 2.28 -3.68
N VAL A 16 7.58 3.60 -3.76
CA VAL A 16 7.33 4.43 -4.96
C VAL A 16 5.95 4.15 -5.61
N PRO A 17 4.83 4.21 -4.85
CA PRO A 17 3.50 4.06 -5.41
C PRO A 17 3.12 5.25 -6.29
N LEU A 18 2.18 5.03 -7.20
CA LEU A 18 1.58 6.09 -8.01
C LEU A 18 0.78 7.07 -7.14
N LYS A 19 0.05 6.55 -6.14
CA LYS A 19 -0.64 7.33 -5.10
C LYS A 19 -0.78 6.53 -3.82
N VAL A 20 -1.07 7.21 -2.70
CA VAL A 20 -1.46 6.58 -1.44
C VAL A 20 -2.92 6.88 -1.16
N ASN A 21 -3.69 5.87 -0.74
CA ASN A 21 -5.01 6.10 -0.17
C ASN A 21 -4.91 6.07 1.37
N LEU A 22 -5.42 7.12 1.99
CA LEU A 22 -5.66 7.20 3.43
C LEU A 22 -7.15 7.06 3.68
N ALA A 23 -7.54 6.15 4.57
CA ALA A 23 -8.93 6.00 4.98
C ALA A 23 -9.02 5.68 6.47
N GLN A 24 -10.02 6.27 7.13
CA GLN A 24 -10.46 5.87 8.46
C GLN A 24 -11.89 5.36 8.33
N PHE A 25 -12.05 4.05 8.47
CA PHE A 25 -13.34 3.40 8.57
C PHE A 25 -13.55 2.90 10.00
N GLY A 26 -14.63 2.15 10.20
CA GLY A 26 -14.96 1.52 11.47
C GLY A 26 -16.22 0.68 11.39
N ASN A 27 -16.62 0.27 10.17
CA ASN A 27 -17.94 -0.32 9.94
C ASN A 27 -18.09 -1.68 10.63
N GLN A 28 -17.00 -2.45 10.71
CA GLN A 28 -17.00 -3.79 11.31
C GLN A 28 -16.12 -3.89 12.56
N VAL A 29 -15.10 -3.05 12.70
CA VAL A 29 -14.18 -3.02 13.84
C VAL A 29 -14.27 -1.65 14.50
N PRO A 30 -14.72 -1.55 15.77
CA PRO A 30 -14.98 -0.27 16.42
C PRO A 30 -13.70 0.43 16.88
N HIS A 31 -12.59 -0.30 17.03
CA HIS A 31 -11.31 0.29 17.40
C HIS A 31 -10.83 1.23 16.29
N LEU A 32 -10.53 2.49 16.63
CA LEU A 32 -10.03 3.49 15.70
C LEU A 32 -8.74 2.98 15.04
N HIS A 33 -8.74 2.91 13.71
CA HIS A 33 -7.58 2.53 12.92
C HIS A 33 -7.55 3.29 11.61
N TRP A 34 -6.35 3.38 11.03
CA TRP A 34 -6.12 3.99 9.74
C TRP A 34 -5.69 2.92 8.74
N HIS A 35 -6.21 3.00 7.53
CA HIS A 35 -5.67 2.32 6.38
C HIS A 35 -4.72 3.29 5.65
N VAL A 36 -3.47 2.87 5.45
CA VAL A 36 -2.46 3.57 4.66
C VAL A 36 -2.05 2.62 3.55
N ILE A 37 -2.48 2.90 2.31
CA ILE A 37 -2.45 1.91 1.24
C ILE A 37 -1.68 2.48 0.03
N PRO A 38 -0.53 1.90 -0.33
CA PRO A 38 0.18 2.26 -1.56
C PRO A 38 -0.55 1.66 -2.76
N ARG A 39 -0.61 2.40 -3.87
CA ARG A 39 -1.41 2.05 -5.04
C ARG A 39 -0.66 2.29 -6.34
N TRP A 40 -0.81 1.39 -7.30
CA TRP A 40 -0.21 1.40 -8.63
C TRP A 40 -1.27 1.11 -9.70
N SER A 41 -0.93 1.29 -10.98
CA SER A 41 -1.85 1.02 -12.09
C SER A 41 -2.16 -0.46 -12.29
N LEU A 42 -1.27 -1.35 -11.82
CA LEU A 42 -1.37 -2.81 -11.97
C LEU A 42 -2.14 -3.49 -10.82
N ASP A 43 -2.54 -2.74 -9.78
CA ASP A 43 -3.27 -3.28 -8.63
C ASP A 43 -4.58 -3.93 -9.09
N THR A 44 -5.01 -4.95 -8.35
CA THR A 44 -6.24 -5.71 -8.68
C THR A 44 -7.50 -4.86 -8.72
N HIS A 45 -7.50 -3.71 -8.04
CA HIS A 45 -8.67 -2.84 -7.89
C HIS A 45 -8.42 -1.44 -8.46
N PHE A 46 -7.32 -1.17 -9.17
CA PHE A 46 -7.07 0.19 -9.68
C PHE A 46 -7.96 0.48 -10.92
N PRO A 47 -8.60 1.67 -11.03
CA PRO A 47 -8.45 2.88 -10.20
C PRO A 47 -9.34 2.93 -8.95
N ASP A 48 -10.26 1.99 -8.79
CA ASP A 48 -11.24 1.94 -7.71
C ASP A 48 -10.61 1.73 -6.31
N ALA A 49 -11.46 1.76 -5.28
CA ALA A 49 -11.05 1.49 -3.90
C ALA A 49 -10.62 0.01 -3.74
N VAL A 50 -9.69 -0.27 -2.83
CA VAL A 50 -9.23 -1.66 -2.60
C VAL A 50 -10.30 -2.60 -2.02
N TRP A 51 -11.43 -2.03 -1.58
CA TRP A 51 -12.60 -2.76 -1.09
C TRP A 51 -13.70 -2.90 -2.14
N ALA A 52 -13.49 -2.41 -3.36
CA ALA A 52 -14.41 -2.66 -4.48
C ALA A 52 -14.24 -4.08 -5.01
N GLU A 53 -15.10 -4.49 -5.94
CA GLU A 53 -14.93 -5.76 -6.65
C GLU A 53 -13.61 -5.77 -7.43
N PRO A 54 -12.85 -6.88 -7.41
CA PRO A 54 -11.60 -7.00 -8.14
C PRO A 54 -11.82 -7.02 -9.65
N GLN A 55 -10.92 -6.38 -10.40
CA GLN A 55 -10.93 -6.48 -11.85
C GLN A 55 -10.37 -7.83 -12.31
N GLN A 56 -10.98 -8.39 -13.36
CA GLN A 56 -10.45 -9.59 -14.01
C GLN A 56 -9.19 -9.23 -14.81
N ARG A 57 -8.19 -10.11 -14.77
CA ARG A 57 -6.94 -9.95 -15.52
C ARG A 57 -6.91 -10.88 -16.73
N SER A 58 -6.43 -10.38 -17.86
CA SER A 58 -5.95 -11.22 -18.95
C SER A 58 -4.73 -12.04 -18.53
N ALA A 59 -4.33 -13.03 -19.33
CA ALA A 59 -3.13 -13.81 -19.07
C ALA A 59 -1.87 -12.93 -19.03
N GLU A 60 -1.78 -11.94 -19.92
CA GLU A 60 -0.67 -10.98 -19.98
C GLU A 60 -0.65 -10.08 -18.75
N GLN A 61 -1.82 -9.56 -18.33
CA GLN A 61 -1.94 -8.75 -17.11
C GLN A 61 -1.61 -9.55 -15.85
N GLN A 62 -1.95 -10.85 -15.83
CA GLN A 62 -1.62 -11.74 -14.73
C GLN A 62 -0.10 -11.95 -14.62
N LEU A 63 0.60 -12.16 -15.74
CA LEU A 63 2.06 -12.27 -15.75
C LEU A 63 2.72 -10.96 -15.31
N ALA A 64 2.24 -9.82 -15.82
CA ALA A 64 2.73 -8.50 -15.40
C ALA A 64 2.54 -8.28 -13.89
N TRP A 65 1.39 -8.70 -13.34
CA TRP A 65 1.10 -8.64 -11.91
C TRP A 65 2.04 -9.51 -11.07
N GLN A 66 2.37 -10.73 -11.53
CA GLN A 66 3.32 -11.61 -10.84
C GLN A 66 4.71 -10.96 -10.74
N ASN A 67 5.25 -10.50 -11.87
CA ASN A 67 6.54 -9.82 -11.93
C ASN A 67 6.57 -8.58 -11.03
N PHE A 68 5.51 -7.77 -11.09
CA PHE A 68 5.37 -6.58 -10.25
C PHE A 68 5.33 -6.94 -8.76
N THR A 69 4.55 -7.96 -8.39
CA THR A 69 4.43 -8.41 -6.99
C THR A 69 5.77 -8.90 -6.46
N GLU A 70 6.52 -9.67 -7.24
CA GLU A 70 7.88 -10.10 -6.86
C GLU A 70 8.84 -8.93 -6.66
N GLN A 71 8.78 -7.92 -7.54
CA GLN A 71 9.59 -6.70 -7.38
C GLN A 71 9.23 -5.96 -6.08
N GLN A 72 7.94 -5.79 -5.79
CA GLN A 72 7.49 -5.12 -4.55
C GLN A 72 7.89 -5.91 -3.30
N GLN A 73 7.78 -7.24 -3.33
CA GLN A 73 8.19 -8.09 -2.21
C GLN A 73 9.68 -7.91 -1.85
N ARG A 74 10.55 -7.68 -2.85
CA ARG A 74 11.97 -7.41 -2.62
C ARG A 74 12.23 -6.07 -1.91
N LEU A 75 11.31 -5.11 -2.00
CA LEU A 75 11.42 -3.81 -1.33
C LEU A 75 10.94 -3.86 0.13
N LEU A 76 10.11 -4.85 0.49
CA LEU A 76 9.49 -4.93 1.82
C LEU A 76 10.51 -4.95 2.99
N PRO A 77 11.65 -5.67 2.94
CA PRO A 77 12.61 -5.64 4.04
C PRO A 77 13.17 -4.24 4.31
N THR A 78 13.55 -3.51 3.25
CA THR A 78 14.06 -2.14 3.36
C THR A 78 12.97 -1.19 3.85
N TYR A 79 11.76 -1.29 3.29
CA TYR A 79 10.61 -0.51 3.74
C TYR A 79 10.32 -0.73 5.23
N HIS A 80 10.28 -1.98 5.69
CA HIS A 80 10.04 -2.30 7.11
C HIS A 80 11.15 -1.76 8.02
N ALA A 81 12.42 -1.85 7.61
CA ALA A 81 13.54 -1.30 8.36
C ALA A 81 13.46 0.22 8.47
N ALA A 82 13.23 0.91 7.34
CA ALA A 82 13.08 2.36 7.30
C ALA A 82 11.88 2.84 8.13
N LEU A 83 10.75 2.13 8.05
CA LEU A 83 9.55 2.47 8.80
C LEU A 83 9.76 2.31 10.30
N ARG A 84 10.42 1.23 10.73
CA ARG A 84 10.75 1.01 12.14
C ARG A 84 11.64 2.11 12.69
N LEU A 85 12.73 2.43 11.99
CA LEU A 85 13.65 3.50 12.37
C LEU A 85 12.93 4.86 12.47
N ALA A 86 12.04 5.16 11.53
CA ALA A 86 11.28 6.40 11.55
C ALA A 86 10.32 6.45 12.73
N LEU A 87 9.58 5.37 13.01
CA LEU A 87 8.62 5.29 14.11
C LEU A 87 9.31 5.33 15.48
N ASP A 88 10.48 4.72 15.63
CA ASP A 88 11.26 4.75 16.88
C ASP A 88 11.77 6.17 17.20
N ALA A 89 11.82 7.06 16.20
CA ALA A 89 12.26 8.45 16.34
C ALA A 89 11.09 9.46 16.47
N LEU A 90 9.85 8.99 16.48
CA LEU A 90 8.63 9.83 16.55
C LEU A 90 8.18 10.09 17.99
#